data_AF-A4FAA6-F1
#
_entry.id   AF-A4FAA6-F1
#
_cell.length_a   1.000
_cell.length_b   1.000
_cell.length_c   1.000
_cell.angle_alpha   90.00
_cell.angle_beta   90.00
_cell.angle_gamma   90.00
#
_symmetry.space_group_name_H-M   'P 1'
#
loop_
_entity.id
_entity.type
_entity.pdbx_description
1 polymer ?
#
loop_
_entity_poly.entity_id
_entity_poly.type
_entity_poly.pdbx_seq_one_letter_code
_entity_poly.pdbx_strand_id
1 'polypeptide(L)'
;MLGGYVAAARAVRTRWQNAEVLPRWLVTASGCIARAEPGPEAAWHTDRSAAQRRGTGVLAVGFEAEHAAGLVEEITADFVQTRGRRYGHQAPDCLELLVRGAAMPADARLRGFEVIGVEWNLSHLHSWLCHGYEAEAADELGVRPNRFGLLDTHRQACEVLEWMDSLPAACAPEPVYWTVAAVAECGGPEPQRARSDSLNRAYRIVSCASSEAGEPAS
;
A
#
# COMPACT_ATOMS: atom_id res chain seq x y z
N MET A 1 0.02 17.06 2.03
CA MET A 1 1.50 17.06 2.03
C MET A 1 1.97 15.66 1.71
N LEU A 2 3.02 15.51 0.91
CA LEU A 2 3.64 14.23 0.60
C LEU A 2 4.38 13.72 1.84
N GLY A 3 4.08 12.49 2.25
CA GLY A 3 4.83 11.83 3.29
C GLY A 3 5.93 10.92 2.77
N GLY A 4 5.72 10.31 1.61
CA GLY A 4 6.71 9.42 1.01
C GLY A 4 6.17 8.61 -0.14
N TYR A 5 6.98 7.64 -0.53
CA TYR A 5 6.72 6.73 -1.63
C TYR A 5 6.77 5.30 -1.13
N VAL A 6 5.83 4.49 -1.58
CA VAL A 6 5.83 3.05 -1.34
C VAL A 6 5.88 2.33 -2.68
N ALA A 7 6.67 1.26 -2.72
CA ALA A 7 6.63 0.33 -3.84
C ALA A 7 5.30 -0.42 -3.80
N ALA A 8 4.55 -0.41 -4.89
CA ALA A 8 3.23 -1.03 -4.91
C ALA A 8 3.06 -1.90 -6.15
N ALA A 9 2.59 -3.12 -5.91
CA ALA A 9 1.96 -3.95 -6.91
C ALA A 9 0.44 -3.90 -6.70
N ARG A 10 -0.33 -4.13 -7.76
CA ARG A 10 -1.77 -4.41 -7.58
C ARG A 10 -1.92 -5.72 -6.83
N ALA A 11 -2.57 -5.66 -5.67
CA ALA A 11 -2.83 -6.84 -4.87
C ALA A 11 -4.09 -7.56 -5.37
N VAL A 12 -4.13 -8.87 -5.23
CA VAL A 12 -5.38 -9.64 -5.37
C VAL A 12 -6.04 -9.66 -4.01
N ARG A 13 -7.33 -9.30 -3.95
CA ARG A 13 -8.14 -9.46 -2.75
C ARG A 13 -8.02 -10.90 -2.23
N THR A 14 -7.81 -11.06 -0.94
CA THR A 14 -7.72 -12.38 -0.31
C THR A 14 -9.07 -13.09 -0.31
N ARG A 15 -9.09 -14.38 0.00
CA ARG A 15 -10.33 -15.17 0.06
C ARG A 15 -11.21 -14.86 1.26
N TRP A 16 -10.64 -14.27 2.32
CA TRP A 16 -11.37 -13.93 3.55
C TRP A 16 -11.99 -12.53 3.48
N GLN A 17 -11.50 -11.68 2.59
CA GLN A 17 -12.07 -10.36 2.31
C GLN A 17 -13.40 -10.47 1.55
N ASN A 18 -14.34 -9.59 1.87
CA ASN A 18 -15.71 -9.65 1.35
C ASN A 18 -15.76 -9.36 -0.15
N ALA A 19 -16.30 -10.32 -0.91
CA ALA A 19 -16.32 -10.26 -2.36
C ALA A 19 -17.33 -9.29 -2.97
N GLU A 20 -18.37 -8.95 -2.22
CA GLU A 20 -19.47 -8.07 -2.61
C GLU A 20 -19.15 -6.59 -2.34
N VAL A 21 -18.17 -6.33 -1.47
CA VAL A 21 -17.76 -4.99 -1.06
C VAL A 21 -16.47 -4.57 -1.76
N LEU A 22 -15.47 -5.44 -1.82
CA LEU A 22 -14.17 -5.12 -2.38
C LEU A 22 -14.03 -5.57 -3.84
N PRO A 23 -13.32 -4.81 -4.70
CA PRO A 23 -12.97 -5.29 -6.04
C PRO A 23 -11.96 -6.45 -5.96
N ARG A 24 -11.82 -7.18 -7.07
CA ARG A 24 -10.81 -8.27 -7.17
C ARG A 24 -9.38 -7.76 -7.00
N TRP A 25 -9.09 -6.56 -7.48
CA TRP A 25 -7.76 -5.96 -7.49
C TRP A 25 -7.74 -4.72 -6.60
N LEU A 26 -6.74 -4.64 -5.73
CA LEU A 26 -6.58 -3.56 -4.76
C LEU A 26 -5.32 -2.75 -5.04
N VAL A 27 -5.41 -1.45 -4.77
CA VAL A 27 -4.28 -0.52 -4.63
C VAL A 27 -4.24 -0.16 -3.15
N THR A 28 -3.10 -0.36 -2.51
CA THR A 28 -2.92 -0.16 -1.06
C THR A 28 -1.47 0.16 -0.75
N ALA A 29 -1.24 0.97 0.27
CA ALA A 29 0.08 1.19 0.83
C ALA A 29 0.54 0.04 1.76
N SER A 30 -0.37 -0.87 2.12
CA SER A 30 -0.08 -1.91 3.10
C SER A 30 0.79 -3.04 2.56
N GLY A 31 1.85 -3.35 3.30
CA GLY A 31 2.73 -4.48 3.03
C GLY A 31 2.03 -5.84 3.18
N CYS A 32 1.07 -5.96 4.11
CA CYS A 32 0.36 -7.21 4.38
C CYS A 32 -0.46 -7.70 3.18
N ILE A 33 -1.08 -6.77 2.46
CA ILE A 33 -1.97 -7.06 1.34
C ILE A 33 -1.20 -7.08 0.02
N ALA A 34 -0.34 -6.08 -0.23
CA ALA A 34 0.37 -5.95 -1.50
C ALA A 34 1.39 -7.07 -1.75
N ARG A 35 1.82 -7.81 -0.72
CA ARG A 35 2.85 -8.87 -0.80
C ARG A 35 4.07 -8.47 -1.64
N ALA A 36 4.41 -7.18 -1.67
CA ALA A 36 5.71 -6.76 -2.19
C ALA A 36 6.75 -7.47 -1.32
N GLU A 37 7.72 -8.15 -1.96
CA GLU A 37 8.70 -8.96 -1.22
C GLU A 37 9.31 -8.09 -0.11
N PRO A 38 9.12 -8.46 1.16
CA PRO A 38 9.66 -7.70 2.27
C PRO A 38 11.18 -7.88 2.23
N GLY A 39 11.86 -6.98 1.53
CA GLY A 39 13.27 -6.76 1.76
C GLY A 39 13.46 -6.25 3.19
N PRO A 40 14.65 -6.40 3.78
CA PRO A 40 14.97 -5.88 5.12
C PRO A 40 14.95 -4.34 5.22
N GLU A 41 14.65 -3.64 4.13
CA GLU A 41 14.61 -2.18 4.03
C GLU A 41 13.16 -1.68 4.12
N ALA A 42 12.98 -0.49 4.70
CA ALA A 42 11.66 0.09 4.99
C ALA A 42 10.73 0.09 3.76
N ALA A 43 9.44 -0.18 3.98
CA ALA A 43 8.40 -0.05 2.97
C ALA A 43 8.22 1.39 2.46
N TRP A 44 8.74 2.37 3.22
CA TRP A 44 8.61 3.80 3.00
C TRP A 44 9.91 4.44 2.52
N HIS A 45 9.82 5.24 1.45
CA HIS A 45 10.95 5.92 0.85
C HIS A 45 10.71 7.43 0.71
N THR A 46 11.74 8.24 0.91
CA THR A 46 11.71 9.68 0.59
C THR A 46 12.02 9.97 -0.87
N ASP A 47 12.68 9.02 -1.56
CA ASP A 47 12.98 9.08 -2.98
C ASP A 47 12.07 8.13 -3.78
N ARG A 48 11.37 8.68 -4.77
CA ARG A 48 10.53 7.91 -5.69
C ARG A 48 11.33 6.85 -6.43
N SER A 49 12.57 7.14 -6.82
CA SER A 49 13.39 6.20 -7.60
C SER A 49 13.77 4.99 -6.75
N ALA A 50 13.97 5.17 -5.44
CA ALA A 50 14.17 4.08 -4.49
C ALA A 50 12.96 3.15 -4.42
N ALA A 51 11.74 3.71 -4.29
CA ALA A 51 10.51 2.92 -4.35
C ALA A 51 10.34 2.18 -5.69
N GLN A 52 10.66 2.84 -6.81
CA GLN A 52 10.53 2.25 -8.16
C GLN A 52 11.43 1.02 -8.35
N ARG A 53 12.62 0.99 -7.76
CA ARG A 53 13.53 -0.16 -7.86
C ARG A 53 13.01 -1.42 -7.17
N ARG A 54 11.98 -1.30 -6.34
CA ARG A 54 11.43 -2.38 -5.51
C ARG A 54 10.12 -2.97 -6.02
N GLY A 55 9.51 -2.40 -7.07
CA GLY A 55 8.18 -2.82 -7.51
C GLY A 55 7.84 -2.49 -8.95
N THR A 56 6.68 -2.99 -9.40
CA THR A 56 6.14 -2.73 -10.74
C THR A 56 5.34 -1.43 -10.83
N GLY A 57 5.10 -0.78 -9.70
CA GLY A 57 4.45 0.52 -9.57
C GLY A 57 4.91 1.25 -8.31
N VAL A 58 4.58 2.54 -8.23
CA VAL A 58 4.87 3.39 -7.06
C VAL A 58 3.66 4.21 -6.69
N LEU A 59 3.37 4.24 -5.40
CA LEU A 59 2.39 5.15 -4.83
C LEU A 59 3.13 6.30 -4.15
N ALA A 60 2.66 7.51 -4.38
CA ALA A 60 2.90 8.64 -3.50
C ALA A 60 1.83 8.60 -2.40
N VAL A 61 2.28 8.61 -1.14
CA VAL A 61 1.41 8.62 0.03
C VAL A 61 1.47 9.99 0.65
N GLY A 62 0.32 10.64 0.77
CA GLY A 62 0.19 11.98 1.32
C GLY A 62 -0.80 12.05 2.48
N PHE A 63 -0.74 13.14 3.22
CA PHE A 63 -1.57 13.38 4.41
C PHE A 63 -2.07 14.82 4.41
N GLU A 64 -3.25 15.05 4.99
CA GLU A 64 -3.64 16.42 5.37
C GLU A 64 -2.75 16.94 6.51
N ALA A 65 -2.76 18.25 6.74
CA ALA A 65 -1.85 18.90 7.67
C ALA A 65 -1.95 18.35 9.10
N GLU A 66 -3.17 18.08 9.56
CA GLU A 66 -3.45 17.53 10.89
C GLU A 66 -2.91 16.10 11.02
N HIS A 67 -3.26 15.19 10.09
CA HIS A 67 -2.77 13.82 10.07
C HIS A 67 -1.24 13.73 9.95
N ALA A 68 -0.63 14.63 9.18
CA ALA A 68 0.82 14.71 9.07
C ALA A 68 1.48 15.14 10.39
N ALA A 69 0.92 16.14 11.08
CA ALA A 69 1.45 16.63 12.33
C ALA A 69 1.40 15.54 13.42
N GLY A 70 0.26 14.86 13.55
CA GLY A 70 0.12 13.75 14.50
C GLY A 70 1.06 12.58 14.18
N LEU A 71 1.24 12.23 12.90
CA LEU A 71 2.18 11.19 12.49
C LEU A 71 3.64 11.55 12.82
N VAL A 72 4.04 12.80 12.58
CA VAL A 72 5.39 13.28 12.93
C VAL A 72 5.61 13.25 14.43
N GLU A 73 4.63 13.71 15.22
CA GLU A 73 4.69 13.68 16.68
C GLU A 73 4.87 12.24 17.19
N GLU A 74 4.01 11.32 16.75
CA GLU A 74 4.05 9.93 17.17
C GLU A 74 5.38 9.25 16.85
N ILE A 75 5.85 9.33 15.60
CA ILE A 75 7.09 8.67 15.19
C ILE A 75 8.28 9.30 15.89
N THR A 76 8.28 10.62 16.11
CA THR A 76 9.33 11.29 16.88
C THR A 76 9.35 10.81 18.33
N ALA A 77 8.18 10.66 18.95
CA ALA A 77 8.05 10.16 20.31
C ALA A 77 8.55 8.71 20.43
N ASP A 78 8.11 7.81 19.56
CA ASP A 78 8.59 6.42 19.49
C ASP A 78 10.11 6.37 19.31
N PHE A 79 10.65 7.14 18.36
CA PHE A 79 12.08 7.18 18.08
C PHE A 79 12.90 7.63 19.30
N VAL A 80 12.47 8.68 20.00
CA VAL A 80 13.12 9.19 21.23
C VAL A 80 13.09 8.13 22.34
N GLN A 81 12.00 7.40 22.47
CA GLN A 81 11.84 6.38 23.51
C GLN A 81 12.63 5.11 23.22
N THR A 82 12.64 4.62 21.97
CA THR A 82 13.18 3.30 21.62
C THR A 82 14.63 3.32 21.14
N ARG A 83 15.06 4.37 20.41
CA ARG A 83 16.37 4.38 19.71
C ARG A 83 17.26 5.58 20.04
N GLY A 84 16.68 6.76 20.31
CA GLY A 84 17.40 8.01 20.47
C GLY A 84 18.42 8.03 21.63
N ARG A 85 18.17 7.30 22.72
CA ARG A 85 19.09 7.29 23.88
C ARG A 85 20.33 6.42 23.71
N ARG A 86 20.32 5.41 22.82
CA ARG A 86 21.42 4.43 22.74
C ARG A 86 22.45 4.70 21.65
N TYR A 87 22.10 5.42 20.58
CA TYR A 87 22.94 5.44 19.37
C TYR A 87 23.12 6.82 18.71
N GLY A 88 22.60 7.91 19.30
CA GLY A 88 22.83 9.27 18.78
C GLY A 88 22.31 9.51 17.35
N HIS A 89 21.32 8.72 16.91
CA HIS A 89 20.73 8.86 15.59
C HIS A 89 19.88 10.14 15.50
N GLN A 90 19.93 10.82 14.35
CA GLN A 90 19.04 11.93 14.04
C GLN A 90 17.61 11.43 13.77
N ALA A 91 16.64 12.34 13.82
CA ALA A 91 15.25 12.05 13.46
C ALA A 91 15.20 11.29 12.12
N PRO A 92 14.31 10.30 11.99
CA PRO A 92 14.39 9.38 10.87
C PRO A 92 14.10 10.12 9.55
N ASP A 93 15.00 9.94 8.57
CA ASP A 93 14.92 10.58 7.24
C ASP A 93 13.56 10.35 6.57
N CYS A 94 12.87 9.26 6.90
CA CYS A 94 11.53 8.95 6.38
C CYS A 94 10.46 10.01 6.67
N LEU A 95 10.67 10.92 7.64
CA LEU A 95 9.77 12.02 7.96
C LEU A 95 10.09 13.34 7.24
N GLU A 96 11.24 13.45 6.57
CA GLU A 96 11.74 14.72 6.04
C GLU A 96 10.71 15.42 5.13
N LEU A 97 10.01 14.63 4.31
CA LEU A 97 8.99 15.13 3.38
C LEU A 97 7.78 15.75 4.09
N LEU A 98 7.35 15.15 5.20
CA LEU A 98 6.25 15.68 6.02
C LEU A 98 6.68 16.97 6.71
N VAL A 99 7.84 16.96 7.36
CA VAL A 99 8.36 18.10 8.13
C VAL A 99 8.54 19.32 7.24
N ARG A 100 9.01 19.15 6.00
CA ARG A 100 9.18 20.25 5.04
C ARG A 100 7.89 20.63 4.29
N GLY A 101 6.78 19.93 4.55
CA GLY A 101 5.51 20.17 3.87
C GLY A 101 5.58 19.94 2.36
N ALA A 102 6.29 18.90 1.91
CA ALA A 102 6.48 18.63 0.49
C ALA A 102 5.13 18.49 -0.24
N ALA A 103 5.05 19.00 -1.47
CA ALA A 103 3.86 18.82 -2.30
C ALA A 103 3.81 17.40 -2.88
N MET A 104 2.60 16.91 -3.15
CA MET A 104 2.42 15.69 -3.96
C MET A 104 3.02 15.90 -5.35
N PRO A 105 3.63 14.86 -5.98
CA PRO A 105 4.14 14.98 -7.34
C PRO A 105 3.04 15.40 -8.32
N ALA A 106 3.35 16.33 -9.22
CA ALA A 106 2.37 16.84 -10.18
C ALA A 106 1.86 15.77 -11.16
N ASP A 107 2.64 14.71 -11.38
CA ASP A 107 2.29 13.57 -12.21
C ASP A 107 1.64 12.40 -11.44
N ALA A 108 1.45 12.55 -10.12
CA ALA A 108 0.74 11.56 -9.32
C ALA A 108 -0.78 11.74 -9.49
N ARG A 109 -1.49 10.64 -9.73
CA ARG A 109 -2.94 10.62 -9.87
C ARG A 109 -3.57 10.06 -8.61
N LEU A 110 -4.30 10.91 -7.88
CA LEU A 110 -5.08 10.49 -6.71
C LEU A 110 -6.04 9.35 -7.09
N ARG A 111 -6.01 8.27 -6.30
CA ARG A 111 -6.90 7.11 -6.45
C ARG A 111 -7.93 6.99 -5.34
N GLY A 112 -7.66 7.59 -4.19
CA GLY A 112 -8.56 7.62 -3.05
C GLY A 112 -7.76 7.81 -1.77
N PHE A 113 -8.38 7.39 -0.68
CA PHE A 113 -7.86 7.47 0.68
C PHE A 113 -7.85 6.09 1.32
N GLU A 114 -6.94 5.89 2.26
CA GLU A 114 -6.80 4.65 3.02
C GLU A 114 -6.58 5.00 4.49
N VAL A 115 -7.27 4.29 5.38
CA VAL A 115 -6.94 4.29 6.81
C VAL A 115 -5.79 3.31 6.99
N ILE A 116 -4.64 3.84 7.41
CA ILE A 116 -3.41 3.07 7.55
C ILE A 116 -2.91 3.08 8.99
N GLY A 117 -2.38 1.94 9.43
CA GLY A 117 -1.70 1.77 10.70
C GLY A 117 -0.19 1.82 10.47
N VAL A 118 0.51 2.66 11.22
CA VAL A 118 1.96 2.87 11.04
C VAL A 118 2.74 2.16 12.13
N GLU A 119 3.62 1.26 11.71
CA GLU A 119 4.53 0.53 12.58
C GLU A 119 5.96 1.06 12.49
N TRP A 120 6.62 1.18 13.65
CA TRP A 120 8.09 1.19 13.82
C TRP A 120 8.83 2.03 12.76
N ASN A 121 8.90 3.35 12.93
CA ASN A 121 9.58 4.26 11.99
C ASN A 121 9.17 4.11 10.50
N LEU A 122 7.88 3.81 10.23
CA LEU A 122 7.35 3.59 8.86
C LEU A 122 7.95 2.36 8.16
N SER A 123 8.48 1.41 8.92
CA SER A 123 9.04 0.17 8.35
C SER A 123 7.96 -0.76 7.83
N HIS A 124 6.76 -0.72 8.42
CA HIS A 124 5.60 -1.50 8.02
C HIS A 124 4.32 -0.66 8.06
N LEU A 125 3.42 -0.90 7.10
CA LEU A 125 2.14 -0.23 6.99
C LEU A 125 1.02 -1.26 6.95
N HIS A 126 0.03 -1.05 7.80
CA HIS A 126 -1.22 -1.79 7.82
C HIS A 126 -2.29 -1.03 7.07
N SER A 127 -3.20 -1.76 6.45
CA SER A 127 -4.47 -1.22 5.96
C SER A 127 -5.54 -1.62 6.95
N TRP A 128 -6.57 -0.79 7.15
CA TRP A 128 -7.77 -1.21 7.86
C TRP A 128 -8.42 -2.47 7.23
N LEU A 129 -8.20 -2.67 5.91
CA LEU A 129 -8.61 -3.87 5.18
C LEU A 129 -7.89 -5.15 5.64
N CYS A 130 -6.79 -5.06 6.40
CA CYS A 130 -6.13 -6.21 7.02
C CYS A 130 -7.02 -6.90 8.06
N HIS A 131 -7.95 -6.17 8.65
CA HIS A 131 -8.85 -6.64 9.70
C HIS A 131 -10.23 -7.08 9.18
N GLY A 132 -10.47 -7.00 7.87
CA GLY A 132 -11.75 -7.41 7.27
C GLY A 132 -12.90 -6.43 7.50
N TYR A 133 -12.62 -5.23 7.99
CA TYR A 133 -13.61 -4.22 8.37
C TYR A 133 -14.45 -3.66 7.20
N GLU A 134 -14.13 -4.01 5.95
CA GLU A 134 -14.85 -3.46 4.80
C GLU A 134 -16.35 -3.73 4.82
N ALA A 135 -16.78 -4.88 5.36
CA ALA A 135 -18.17 -5.28 5.36
C ALA A 135 -18.95 -4.50 6.43
N GLU A 136 -18.41 -4.43 7.64
CA GLU A 136 -19.00 -3.70 8.76
C GLU A 136 -19.03 -2.20 8.48
N ALA A 137 -17.98 -1.61 7.92
CA ALA A 137 -18.01 -0.20 7.53
C ALA A 137 -19.05 0.09 6.42
N ALA A 138 -19.27 -0.86 5.50
CA ALA A 138 -20.31 -0.72 4.49
C ALA A 138 -21.72 -0.79 5.09
N ASP A 139 -21.93 -1.62 6.11
CA ASP A 139 -23.22 -1.82 6.75
C ASP A 139 -23.54 -0.73 7.78
N GLU A 140 -22.57 -0.34 8.62
CA GLU A 140 -22.77 0.61 9.71
C GLU A 140 -22.64 2.07 9.26
N LEU A 141 -21.68 2.37 8.38
CA LEU A 141 -21.39 3.75 7.94
C LEU A 141 -21.96 4.04 6.55
N GLY A 142 -22.38 3.02 5.81
CA GLY A 142 -22.69 3.17 4.38
C GLY A 142 -21.46 3.50 3.52
N VAL A 143 -20.26 3.28 4.04
CA VAL A 143 -19.00 3.62 3.38
C VAL A 143 -18.48 2.40 2.63
N ARG A 144 -18.30 2.52 1.32
CA ARG A 144 -17.79 1.44 0.47
C ARG A 144 -16.49 1.85 -0.23
N PRO A 145 -15.49 0.95 -0.31
CA PRO A 145 -14.33 1.17 -1.15
C PRO A 145 -14.71 1.31 -2.64
N ASN A 146 -13.97 2.14 -3.35
CA ASN A 146 -14.13 2.37 -4.77
C ASN A 146 -13.50 1.25 -5.60
N ARG A 147 -13.46 1.41 -6.94
CA ARG A 147 -12.92 0.40 -7.87
C ARG A 147 -11.44 0.02 -7.65
N PHE A 148 -10.71 0.77 -6.83
CA PHE A 148 -9.32 0.49 -6.46
C PHE A 148 -9.19 -0.13 -5.07
N GLY A 149 -10.29 -0.32 -4.33
CA GLY A 149 -10.26 -0.75 -2.94
C GLY A 149 -9.93 0.39 -1.96
N LEU A 150 -10.04 1.64 -2.38
CA LEU A 150 -9.76 2.83 -1.58
C LEU A 150 -11.05 3.61 -1.28
N LEU A 151 -11.06 4.44 -0.24
CA LEU A 151 -12.16 5.33 0.08
C LEU A 151 -12.14 6.54 -0.88
N ASP A 152 -13.30 7.01 -1.34
CA ASP A 152 -13.34 8.05 -2.38
C ASP A 152 -12.97 9.44 -1.84
N THR A 153 -13.23 9.69 -0.57
CA THR A 153 -13.04 11.00 0.05
C THR A 153 -12.30 10.92 1.38
N HIS A 154 -11.58 12.00 1.72
CA HIS A 154 -10.93 12.14 3.02
C HIS A 154 -11.94 11.99 4.17
N ARG A 155 -13.11 12.62 4.04
CA ARG A 155 -14.20 12.53 5.02
C ARG A 155 -14.61 11.08 5.32
N GLN A 156 -14.80 10.25 4.30
CA GLN A 156 -15.12 8.84 4.50
C GLN A 156 -14.01 8.09 5.24
N ALA A 157 -12.74 8.42 4.98
CA ALA A 157 -11.63 7.82 5.68
C ALA A 157 -11.55 8.26 7.15
N CYS A 158 -11.86 9.51 7.46
CA CYS A 158 -12.01 9.96 8.85
C CYS A 158 -13.18 9.25 9.54
N GLU A 159 -14.33 9.10 8.89
CA GLU A 159 -15.49 8.38 9.44
C GLU A 159 -15.14 6.92 9.76
N VAL A 160 -14.38 6.25 8.90
CA VAL A 160 -13.89 4.88 9.16
C VAL A 160 -12.89 4.86 10.32
N LEU A 161 -11.96 5.82 10.40
CA LEU A 161 -10.99 5.91 11.49
C LEU A 161 -11.68 6.14 12.84
N GLU A 162 -12.60 7.10 12.92
CA GLU A 162 -13.38 7.39 14.13
C GLU A 162 -14.23 6.19 14.57
N TRP A 163 -14.83 5.49 13.60
CA TRP A 163 -15.56 4.26 13.87
C TRP A 163 -14.64 3.17 14.44
N MET A 164 -13.46 2.95 13.84
CA MET A 164 -12.47 2.00 14.35
C MET A 164 -12.05 2.31 15.79
N ASP A 165 -11.86 3.58 16.13
CA ASP A 165 -11.53 4.03 17.49
C ASP A 165 -12.66 3.83 18.49
N SER A 166 -13.91 3.76 18.00
CA SER A 166 -15.09 3.51 18.83
C SER A 166 -15.38 2.03 19.10
N LEU A 167 -14.66 1.12 18.41
CA LEU A 167 -14.88 -0.32 18.54
C LEU A 167 -14.54 -0.82 19.95
N PRO A 168 -15.28 -1.83 20.47
CA PRO A 168 -14.87 -2.51 21.71
C PRO A 168 -13.46 -3.07 21.59
N ALA A 169 -12.72 -3.12 22.70
CA ALA A 169 -11.32 -3.58 22.72
C ALA A 169 -11.11 -4.99 22.12
N ALA A 170 -12.11 -5.87 22.14
CA ALA A 170 -12.05 -7.20 21.53
C ALA A 170 -12.10 -7.19 20.00
N CYS A 171 -12.56 -6.09 19.41
CA CYS A 171 -12.72 -5.88 17.97
C CYS A 171 -11.78 -4.79 17.43
N ALA A 172 -11.12 -4.03 18.31
CA ALA A 172 -10.21 -2.94 17.93
C ALA A 172 -8.99 -3.47 17.16
N PRO A 173 -8.43 -2.68 16.23
CA PRO A 173 -7.23 -3.05 15.50
C PRO A 173 -6.01 -3.15 16.44
N GLU A 174 -4.89 -3.65 15.92
CA GLU A 174 -3.63 -3.65 16.67
C GLU A 174 -3.25 -2.22 17.13
N PRO A 175 -2.64 -2.07 18.32
CA PRO A 175 -2.34 -0.77 18.90
C PRO A 175 -1.12 -0.14 18.21
N VAL A 176 -1.38 0.43 17.04
CA VAL A 176 -0.45 1.23 16.25
C VAL A 176 -1.07 2.60 15.99
N TYR A 177 -0.28 3.53 15.45
CA TYR A 177 -0.82 4.83 15.09
C TYR A 177 -1.61 4.74 13.79
N TRP A 178 -2.94 4.80 13.92
CA TRP A 178 -3.87 4.80 12.81
C TRP A 178 -4.11 6.23 12.31
N THR A 179 -4.08 6.42 10.99
CA THR A 179 -4.25 7.74 10.38
C THR A 179 -4.79 7.63 8.96
N VAL A 180 -5.24 8.75 8.40
CA VAL A 180 -5.78 8.82 7.04
C VAL A 180 -4.70 9.25 6.05
N ALA A 181 -4.48 8.42 5.03
CA ALA A 181 -3.55 8.69 3.95
C ALA A 181 -4.27 8.86 2.61
N ALA A 182 -3.89 9.90 1.87
CA ALA A 182 -4.18 10.02 0.45
C ALA A 182 -3.23 9.11 -0.34
N VAL A 183 -3.80 8.28 -1.22
CA VAL A 183 -3.04 7.33 -2.05
C VAL A 183 -3.11 7.76 -3.50
N ALA A 184 -1.96 8.10 -4.08
CA ALA A 184 -1.86 8.50 -5.48
C ALA A 184 -0.90 7.58 -6.24
N GLU A 185 -1.33 7.09 -7.40
CA GLU A 185 -0.43 6.36 -8.29
C GLU A 185 0.48 7.33 -9.03
N CYS A 186 1.78 7.18 -8.87
CA CYS A 186 2.76 7.89 -9.67
C CYS A 186 2.71 7.37 -11.11
N GLY A 187 2.89 8.27 -12.10
CA GLY A 187 3.14 7.82 -13.47
C GLY A 187 4.33 6.85 -13.51
N GLY A 188 4.22 5.75 -14.25
CA GLY A 188 5.46 5.08 -14.65
C GLY A 188 6.25 6.02 -15.56
N PRO A 189 7.57 5.86 -15.72
CA PRO A 189 8.07 6.03 -17.09
C PRO A 189 7.13 5.18 -17.96
N GLU A 190 6.46 5.78 -18.95
CA GLU A 190 5.76 4.99 -19.96
C GLU A 190 6.73 3.89 -20.34
N PRO A 191 6.42 2.60 -20.13
CA PRO A 191 7.38 1.54 -20.39
C PRO A 191 7.84 1.80 -21.81
N GLN A 192 9.11 2.17 -21.97
CA GLN A 192 9.71 2.36 -23.29
C GLN A 192 9.34 1.07 -24.00
N ARG A 193 8.35 1.13 -24.90
CA ARG A 193 7.82 -0.06 -25.55
C ARG A 193 9.05 -0.73 -26.09
N ALA A 194 9.46 -1.85 -25.48
CA ALA A 194 10.59 -2.60 -25.96
C ALA A 194 10.22 -2.86 -27.41
N ARG A 195 10.91 -2.18 -28.35
CA ARG A 195 10.66 -2.32 -29.78
C ARG A 195 10.64 -3.83 -30.01
N SER A 196 9.47 -4.36 -30.37
CA SER A 196 9.22 -5.80 -30.49
C SER A 196 9.93 -6.39 -31.71
N ASP A 197 11.20 -6.03 -31.94
CA ASP A 197 11.96 -6.43 -33.10
C ASP A 197 12.88 -7.64 -32.83
N SER A 198 12.94 -8.16 -31.60
CA SER A 198 13.96 -9.18 -31.26
C SER A 198 13.49 -10.48 -30.60
N LEU A 199 12.20 -10.64 -30.25
CA LEU A 199 11.75 -11.86 -29.53
C LEU A 199 11.00 -12.90 -30.38
N ASN A 200 10.78 -12.66 -31.68
CA ASN A 200 10.15 -13.65 -32.57
C ASN A 200 11.11 -14.71 -33.15
N ARG A 201 12.33 -14.86 -32.63
CA ARG A 201 13.32 -15.83 -33.15
C ARG A 201 13.52 -17.10 -32.33
N ALA A 202 12.88 -17.26 -31.16
CA ALA A 202 13.19 -18.37 -30.25
C ALA A 202 12.07 -19.41 -30.02
N TYR A 203 10.87 -19.25 -30.59
CA TYR A 203 9.76 -20.23 -30.43
C TYR A 203 9.23 -20.78 -31.76
N ARG A 204 10.16 -21.18 -32.65
CA ARG A 204 9.90 -22.15 -33.71
C ARG A 204 11.02 -23.17 -33.70
N ILE A 205 10.87 -24.22 -32.91
CA ILE A 205 11.36 -25.60 -33.08
C ILE A 205 10.98 -26.29 -31.77
N VAL A 206 9.84 -26.99 -31.78
CA VAL A 206 9.56 -28.31 -31.20
C VAL A 206 8.04 -28.47 -31.31
N SER A 207 7.58 -28.83 -32.50
CA SER A 207 6.32 -29.53 -32.71
C SER A 207 6.46 -30.31 -34.00
N CYS A 208 6.79 -31.59 -33.86
CA CYS A 208 6.45 -32.69 -34.78
C CYS A 208 6.98 -34.00 -34.21
N ALA A 209 6.17 -35.05 -34.41
CA ALA A 209 6.34 -36.47 -34.06
C ALA A 209 5.92 -36.87 -32.63
N SER A 210 5.03 -37.83 -32.38
CA SER A 210 4.18 -38.65 -33.24
C SER A 210 3.09 -39.26 -32.36
N SER A 211 1.96 -39.52 -32.99
CA SER A 211 0.85 -40.35 -32.55
C SER A 211 1.20 -41.84 -32.41
N GLU A 212 0.31 -42.54 -31.69
CA GLU A 212 -0.10 -43.96 -31.81
C GLU A 212 0.42 -45.04 -30.84
N ALA A 213 -0.54 -45.93 -30.53
CA ALA A 213 -0.52 -47.22 -29.83
C ALA A 213 -0.46 -47.16 -28.29
N GLY A 214 -1.38 -47.75 -27.52
CA GLY A 214 -2.51 -48.63 -27.79
C GLY A 214 -2.99 -49.20 -26.43
N GLU A 215 -4.30 -49.44 -26.28
CA GLU A 215 -4.83 -50.30 -25.21
C GLU A 215 -4.31 -51.73 -25.38
N PRO A 216 -4.20 -52.50 -24.28
CA PRO A 216 -5.23 -53.51 -24.12
C PRO A 216 -5.76 -53.67 -22.68
N ALA A 217 -6.98 -54.15 -22.65
CA ALA A 217 -7.75 -54.59 -21.50
C ALA A 217 -7.09 -55.75 -20.73
N SER A 218 -7.33 -55.78 -19.42
CA SER A 218 -7.71 -56.97 -18.63
C SER A 218 -8.30 -56.53 -17.30
#